data_AF-A0A4Y6PWH1-F1
#
_entry.id   AF-A0A4Y6PWH1-F1
#
_cell.length_a   1.000
_cell.length_b   1.000
_cell.length_c   1.000
_cell.angle_alpha   90.00
_cell.angle_beta   90.00
_cell.angle_gamma   90.00
#
_symmetry.space_group_name_H-M   'P 1'
#
loop_
_entity.id
_entity.type
_entity.pdbx_description
1 polymer ?
#
loop_
_entity_poly.entity_id
_entity_poly.type
_entity_poly.pdbx_seq_one_letter_code
_entity_poly.pdbx_strand_id
1 'polypeptide(L)' 'MTEHQNIKQIAEGRYQIQFRYTDPTTGERKNLRRSFLGTLGEAVAERDRLMAVAKNGELFGSNADQDGNGR' A
#
# COMPACT_ATOMS: atom_id res chain seq x y z
N MET A 1 9.76 -18.66 -1.00
CA MET A 1 9.88 -17.80 0.19
C MET A 1 8.91 -16.66 0.04
N THR A 2 7.75 -16.72 0.68
CA THR A 2 6.74 -15.64 0.62
C THR A 2 6.60 -15.07 2.01
N GLU A 3 7.67 -14.42 2.44
CA GLU A 3 7.65 -13.50 3.56
C GLU A 3 6.54 -12.49 3.25
N HIS A 4 5.54 -12.34 4.13
CA HIS A 4 4.51 -11.30 4.00
C HIS A 4 5.13 -9.91 4.29
N GLN A 5 6.26 -9.60 3.63
CA GLN A 5 6.72 -8.25 3.39
C GLN A 5 5.50 -7.52 2.85
N ASN A 6 5.14 -6.41 3.49
CA ASN A 6 4.10 -5.46 3.12
C ASN A 6 2.85 -5.36 4.01
N ILE A 7 2.67 -6.17 5.06
CA ILE A 7 1.61 -5.92 6.06
C ILE A 7 2.18 -6.05 7.47
N LYS A 8 2.08 -4.98 8.26
CA LYS A 8 2.51 -4.93 9.66
C LYS A 8 1.31 -4.68 10.56
N GLN A 9 1.04 -5.53 11.53
CA GLN A 9 0.07 -5.21 12.57
C GLN A 9 0.63 -4.10 13.48
N ILE A 10 -0.12 -3.02 13.67
CA ILE A 10 0.29 -1.87 14.48
C ILE A 10 -0.53 -1.74 15.77
N ALA A 11 -1.74 -2.30 15.79
CA ALA A 11 -2.55 -2.48 17.00
C ALA A 11 -3.50 -3.67 16.79
N GLU A 12 -4.24 -4.06 17.83
CA GLU A 12 -5.31 -5.06 17.70
C GLU A 12 -6.35 -4.57 16.67
N GLY A 13 -6.64 -5.41 15.67
CA GLY A 13 -7.52 -5.05 14.55
C GLY A 13 -7.01 -3.93 13.63
N ARG A 14 -5.75 -3.47 13.76
CA ARG A 14 -5.18 -2.41 12.94
C ARG A 14 -3.89 -2.85 12.26
N TYR A 15 -3.88 -2.77 10.95
CA TYR A 15 -2.79 -3.19 10.08
C TYR A 15 -2.28 -2.03 9.25
N GLN A 16 -1.01 -2.09 8.91
CA GLN A 16 -0.33 -1.13 8.05
C GLN A 16 0.18 -1.88 6.83
N ILE A 17 -0.38 -1.54 5.67
CA ILE A 17 0.02 -2.06 4.39
C ILE A 17 1.10 -1.13 3.83
N GLN A 18 2.24 -1.68 3.43
CA GLN A 18 3.34 -0.89 2.85
C GLN A 18 4.02 -1.66 1.73
N PHE A 19 4.01 -1.15 0.49
CA PHE A 19 4.75 -1.78 -0.59
C PHE A 19 5.31 -0.75 -1.57
N ARG A 20 6.38 -1.13 -2.26
CA ARG A 20 6.99 -0.30 -3.30
C ARG A 20 6.52 -0.79 -4.67
N TYR A 21 6.12 0.12 -5.54
CA TYR A 21 5.69 -0.19 -6.91
C TYR A 21 6.33 0.79 -7.88
N THR A 22 6.42 0.40 -9.16
CA THR A 22 6.81 1.32 -10.23
C THR A 22 5.53 1.77 -10.90
N ASP A 23 5.30 3.08 -10.94
CA ASP A 23 4.18 3.68 -11.64
C ASP A 23 4.32 3.36 -13.14
N PRO A 24 3.37 2.65 -13.76
CA PRO A 24 3.46 2.31 -15.17
C PRO A 24 3.29 3.53 -16.09
N THR A 25 2.71 4.62 -15.60
CA THR A 25 2.46 5.86 -16.35
C THR A 25 3.67 6.77 -16.32
N THR A 26 4.30 6.96 -15.15
CA THR A 26 5.46 7.86 -15.01
C THR A 26 6.81 7.13 -15.00
N GLY A 27 6.82 5.81 -14.82
CA GLY A 27 8.04 5.01 -14.65
C GLY A 27 8.71 5.19 -13.28
N GLU A 28 8.10 5.96 -12.38
CA GLU A 28 8.70 6.30 -11.09
C GLU A 28 8.47 5.21 -10.04
N ARG A 29 9.48 4.96 -9.22
CA ARG A 29 9.35 4.08 -8.05
C ARG A 29 8.64 4.83 -6.93
N LYS A 30 7.42 4.41 -6.60
CA LYS A 30 6.60 4.96 -5.52
C LYS A 30 6.50 3.99 -4.36
N ASN A 31 6.41 4.53 -3.14
CA ASN A 31 6.11 3.76 -1.94
C ASN A 31 4.66 4.02 -1.55
N LEU A 32 3.86 2.98 -1.42
CA LEU A 32 2.54 3.06 -0.82
C LEU A 32 2.65 2.70 0.66
N ARG A 33 1.97 3.49 1.51
CA ARG A 33 1.75 3.16 2.92
C ARG A 33 0.32 3.50 3.28
N ARG A 34 -0.45 2.52 3.77
CA ARG A 34 -1.86 2.72 4.12
C ARG A 34 -2.21 1.98 5.41
N SER A 35 -2.95 2.65 6.29
CA SER A 35 -3.52 1.99 7.47
C SER A 35 -4.85 1.34 7.11
N PHE A 36 -5.09 0.15 7.67
CA PHE A 36 -6.31 -0.62 7.50
C PHE A 36 -6.82 -1.05 8.88
N LEU A 37 -8.13 -0.97 9.10
CA LEU A 37 -8.79 -1.43 10.31
C LEU A 37 -9.70 -2.61 9.94
N GLY A 38 -9.55 -3.74 10.62
CA GLY A 38 -10.30 -4.96 10.33
C GLY A 38 -9.49 -6.19 10.71
N THR A 39 -9.70 -7.29 10.00
CA THR A 39 -8.96 -8.53 10.20
C THR A 39 -7.69 -8.61 9.34
N LEU A 40 -6.77 -9.50 9.69
CA LEU A 40 -5.59 -9.77 8.86
C LEU A 40 -5.97 -10.23 7.44
N GLY A 41 -7.05 -11.01 7.30
CA GLY A 41 -7.52 -11.49 6.01
C GLY A 41 -8.01 -10.36 5.11
N GLU A 42 -8.73 -9.39 5.67
CA GLU A 42 -9.17 -8.20 4.95
C GLU A 42 -8.01 -7.27 4.60
N ALA A 43 -7.02 -7.13 5.50
CA ALA A 43 -5.80 -6.38 5.21
C ALA A 43 -4.99 -6.99 4.05
N VAL A 44 -4.96 -8.33 3.96
CA VAL A 44 -4.37 -9.07 2.84
C VAL A 44 -5.13 -8.80 1.55
N ALA A 45 -6.46 -8.91 1.56
CA ALA A 45 -7.28 -8.62 0.38
C ALA A 45 -7.13 -7.17 -0.09
N GLU A 46 -7.08 -6.21 0.83
CA GLU A 46 -6.87 -4.80 0.49
C GLU A 46 -5.47 -4.56 -0.08
N ARG A 47 -4.44 -5.23 0.43
CA ARG A 47 -3.09 -5.18 -0.17
C ARG A 47 -3.12 -5.68 -1.61
N ASP A 48 -3.71 -6.85 -1.87
CA ASP A 48 -3.79 -7.39 -3.23
C ASP A 48 -4.53 -6.46 -4.18
N ARG A 49 -5.64 -5.89 -3.72
CA ARG A 49 -6.37 -4.85 -4.45
C ARG A 49 -5.49 -3.65 -4.76
N LEU A 50 -4.75 -3.15 -3.77
CA LEU A 50 -3.85 -2.01 -3.94
C LEU A 50 -2.70 -2.32 -4.90
N MET A 51 -2.12 -3.52 -4.85
CA MET A 51 -1.08 -3.94 -5.79
C MET A 51 -1.61 -4.06 -7.22
N ALA A 52 -2.83 -4.57 -7.40
CA ALA A 52 -3.47 -4.65 -8.72
C ALA A 52 -3.72 -3.25 -9.30
N VAL A 53 -4.30 -2.35 -8.49
CA VAL A 53 -4.53 -0.94 -8.87
C VAL A 53 -3.22 -0.21 -9.15
N ALA A 54 -2.15 -0.49 -8.39
CA ALA A 54 -0.81 0.08 -8.60
C ALA A 54 -0.25 -0.29 -9.97
N LYS A 55 -0.41 -1.57 -10.33
CA LYS A 55 0.08 -2.13 -11.58
C LYS A 55 -0.68 -1.58 -12.80
N ASN A 56 -1.94 -1.20 -12.62
CA ASN A 56 -2.73 -0.56 -13.67
C ASN A 56 -2.50 0.96 -13.76
N GLY A 57 -1.73 1.57 -12.85
CA GLY A 57 -1.53 3.02 -12.80
C GLY A 57 -2.72 3.80 -12.25
N GLU A 58 -3.70 3.10 -11.66
CA GLU A 58 -4.97 3.67 -11.18
C GLU A 58 -4.90 4.13 -9.71
N LEU A 59 -3.70 4.13 -9.11
CA LEU A 59 -3.53 4.41 -7.67
C LEU A 59 -3.60 5.92 -7.33
N PHE A 60 -4.04 6.76 -8.26
CA PHE A 60 -4.14 8.21 -8.05
C PHE A 60 -5.58 8.67 -7.93
N GLY A 61 -5.94 9.22 -6.76
CA GLY A 61 -7.20 9.93 -6.58
C GLY A 61 -7.65 10.28 -5.16
N SER A 62 -7.01 9.82 -4.08
CA SER A 62 -7.43 10.25 -2.73
C SER A 62 -6.29 10.16 -1.72
N ASN A 63 -5.67 11.29 -1.40
CA ASN A 63 -5.11 11.60 -0.08
C ASN A 63 -4.35 10.48 0.66
N ALA A 64 -3.49 9.73 -0.01
CA ALA A 64 -2.51 8.91 0.70
C ALA A 64 -1.41 9.86 1.17
N ASP A 65 -1.60 10.44 2.37
CA ASP A 65 -0.71 11.36 3.09
C ASP A 65 0.67 11.52 2.44
N GLN A 66 0.80 12.65 1.75
CA GLN A 66 2.06 13.19 1.24
C GLN A 66 2.89 13.67 2.44
N ASP A 67 3.30 12.76 3.31
CA ASP A 67 4.23 13.06 4.39
C ASP A 67 5.63 12.62 3.97
N GLY A 68 6.42 13.62 3.56
CA GLY A 68 7.87 13.52 3.41
C GLY A 68 8.37 13.21 1.99
N ASN A 69 8.51 14.25 1.16
CA ASN A 69 9.84 14.72 0.71
C ASN A 69 9.69 15.87 -0.32
N GLY A 70 9.16 17.00 0.13
CA GLY A 70 9.40 18.29 -0.52
C GLY A 70 10.63 18.90 0.14
N ARG A 71 11.75 18.91 -0.60
CA ARG A 71 13.02 19.64 -0.43
C ARG A 71 13.33 20.31 0.91
#